data_AF-A0A7C5M2M2-F1
#
_entry.id   AF-A0A7C5M2M2-F1
#
_cell.length_a   1.000
_cell.length_b   1.000
_cell.length_c   1.000
_cell.angle_alpha   90.00
_cell.angle_beta   90.00
_cell.angle_gamma   90.00
#
_symmetry.space_group_name_H-M   'P 1'
#
loop_
_entity.id
_entity.type
_entity.pdbx_description
1 polymer ?
#
loop_
_entity_poly.entity_id
_entity_poly.type
_entity_poly.pdbx_seq_one_letter_code
_entity_poly.pdbx_strand_id
1 'polypeptide(L)'
;MVARISHVSGLQATLINIHLKCCGGSDNIARRTEASRLLKEYIDTNMPDEPVILLGDYNDEITSDTDPTPFQNFIDDTVNYRFADWDIATGSASNWSYPSWPSHIDHILITNELFDKVVVTTTLKPEQCYSGYPSLVSDHRPVMLQLVR
;
A
#
# COMPACT_ATOMS: atom_id res chain seq x y z
N MET A 1 3.52 -0.04 -12.87
CA MET A 1 2.72 -0.83 -13.85
C MET A 1 1.25 -0.51 -13.63
N VAL A 2 0.46 -0.35 -14.69
CA VAL A 2 -1.00 -0.20 -14.60
C VAL A 2 -1.65 -1.36 -15.36
N ALA A 3 -2.59 -2.05 -14.75
CA ALA A 3 -3.27 -3.19 -15.36
C ALA A 3 -4.75 -3.24 -14.94
N ARG A 4 -5.66 -3.42 -15.91
CA ARG A 4 -7.05 -3.78 -15.61
C ARG A 4 -7.11 -5.28 -15.30
N ILE A 5 -7.74 -5.63 -14.19
CA ILE A 5 -7.94 -7.01 -13.77
C ILE A 5 -9.42 -7.37 -13.77
N SER A 6 -9.70 -8.63 -14.08
CA SER A 6 -11.02 -9.24 -13.94
C SER A 6 -10.84 -10.54 -13.18
N HIS A 7 -11.36 -10.59 -11.95
CA HIS A 7 -11.31 -11.78 -11.12
C HIS A 7 -12.48 -12.71 -11.47
N VAL A 8 -12.32 -14.01 -11.25
CA VAL A 8 -13.36 -15.03 -11.50
C VAL A 8 -14.65 -14.82 -10.68
N SER A 9 -14.59 -14.00 -9.62
CA SER A 9 -15.76 -13.56 -8.86
C SER A 9 -16.62 -12.51 -9.59
N GLY A 10 -16.13 -11.96 -10.71
CA GLY A 10 -16.72 -10.83 -11.42
C GLY A 10 -16.22 -9.47 -10.95
N LEU A 11 -15.37 -9.41 -9.91
CA LEU A 11 -14.72 -8.16 -9.51
C LEU A 11 -13.82 -7.66 -10.64
N GLN A 12 -14.00 -6.40 -11.01
CA GLN A 12 -13.13 -5.68 -11.93
C GLN A 12 -12.47 -4.54 -11.17
N ALA A 13 -11.18 -4.32 -11.40
CA ALA A 13 -10.43 -3.24 -10.78
C ALA A 13 -9.23 -2.86 -11.66
N THR A 14 -8.72 -1.65 -11.46
CA THR A 14 -7.41 -1.26 -11.99
C THR A 14 -6.36 -1.43 -10.90
N LEU A 15 -5.34 -2.24 -11.17
CA LEU A 15 -4.15 -2.36 -10.34
C LEU A 15 -3.09 -1.37 -10.79
N ILE A 16 -2.57 -0.58 -9.86
CA ILE A 16 -1.40 0.27 -10.05
C ILE A 16 -0.31 -0.25 -9.11
N ASN A 17 0.73 -0.87 -9.67
CA ASN A 17 1.88 -1.34 -8.88
C ASN A 17 3.01 -0.30 -8.90
N ILE A 18 3.49 0.06 -7.71
CA ILE A 18 4.57 1.02 -7.49
C ILE A 18 5.74 0.41 -6.70
N HIS A 19 6.90 1.04 -6.84
CA HIS A 19 8.05 0.89 -5.95
C HIS A 19 8.69 2.27 -5.89
N LEU A 20 8.48 2.99 -4.78
CA LEU A 20 8.85 4.40 -4.67
C LEU A 20 10.31 4.60 -4.26
N LYS A 21 10.76 5.86 -4.30
CA LYS A 21 12.14 6.19 -3.96
C LYS A 21 12.43 5.80 -2.50
N CYS A 22 13.40 4.91 -2.30
CA CYS A 22 13.85 4.50 -0.98
C CYS A 22 14.42 5.62 -0.13
N CYS A 23 14.57 5.28 1.15
CA CYS A 23 15.52 5.84 2.07
C CYS A 23 15.14 7.23 2.61
N GLY A 24 15.70 7.59 3.76
CA GLY A 24 15.48 8.90 4.38
C GLY A 24 16.17 10.05 3.64
N GLY A 25 15.95 11.28 4.10
CA GLY A 25 16.54 12.50 3.55
C GLY A 25 15.56 13.34 2.74
N SER A 26 15.71 14.66 2.80
CA SER A 26 14.77 15.64 2.23
C SER A 26 14.47 15.41 0.75
N ASP A 27 15.50 15.10 -0.03
CA ASP A 27 15.35 14.89 -1.49
C ASP A 27 14.55 13.63 -1.80
N ASN A 28 14.69 12.58 -0.97
CA ASN A 28 13.96 11.33 -1.14
C ASN A 28 12.50 11.48 -0.71
N ILE A 29 12.25 12.18 0.40
CA ILE A 29 10.91 12.56 0.86
C ILE A 29 10.21 13.39 -0.23
N ALA A 30 10.85 14.44 -0.74
CA ALA A 30 10.28 15.29 -1.79
C ALA A 30 9.91 14.50 -3.06
N ARG A 31 10.73 13.51 -3.45
CA ARG A 31 10.42 12.62 -4.58
C ARG A 31 9.22 11.71 -4.32
N ARG A 32 9.06 11.20 -3.09
CA ARG A 32 7.86 10.43 -2.71
C ARG A 32 6.62 11.31 -2.66
N THR A 33 6.73 12.53 -2.14
CA THR A 33 5.61 13.50 -2.10
C THR A 33 5.15 13.86 -3.50
N GLU A 34 6.07 14.16 -4.42
CA GLU A 34 5.73 14.46 -5.81
C GLU A 34 5.12 13.26 -6.52
N ALA A 35 5.67 12.05 -6.31
CA ALA A 35 5.07 10.84 -6.85
C ALA A 35 3.65 10.61 -6.31
N SER A 36 3.43 10.82 -5.01
CA SER A 36 2.12 10.73 -4.38
C SER A 36 1.11 11.72 -4.99
N ARG A 37 1.53 12.97 -5.20
CA ARG A 37 0.72 14.00 -5.83
C ARG A 37 0.32 13.61 -7.25
N LEU A 38 1.28 13.16 -8.07
CA LEU A 38 1.04 12.73 -9.45
C LEU A 38 0.14 11.49 -9.53
N LEU A 39 0.31 10.53 -8.61
CA LEU A 39 -0.56 9.35 -8.52
C LEU A 39 -2.00 9.74 -8.21
N LYS A 40 -2.21 10.63 -7.22
CA LYS A 40 -3.54 11.12 -6.88
C LYS A 40 -4.16 11.88 -8.04
N GLU A 41 -3.42 12.82 -8.65
CA GLU A 41 -3.88 13.57 -9.83
C GLU A 41 -4.27 12.64 -10.98
N TYR A 42 -3.48 11.60 -11.23
CA TYR A 42 -3.77 10.62 -12.26
C TYR A 42 -5.06 9.83 -11.99
N ILE A 43 -5.25 9.34 -10.76
CA ILE A 43 -6.45 8.59 -10.38
C ILE A 43 -7.68 9.51 -10.41
N ASP A 44 -7.63 10.66 -9.75
CA ASP A 44 -8.73 11.62 -9.68
C ASP A 44 -9.18 12.09 -11.08
N THR A 45 -8.23 12.25 -12.02
CA THR A 45 -8.54 12.76 -13.37
C THR A 45 -9.04 11.67 -14.32
N ASN A 46 -8.46 10.47 -14.26
CA ASN A 46 -8.68 9.44 -15.29
C ASN A 46 -9.61 8.31 -14.83
N MET A 47 -9.81 8.16 -13.54
CA MET A 47 -10.51 7.05 -12.89
C MET A 47 -11.38 7.50 -11.70
N PRO A 48 -12.14 8.62 -11.81
CA PRO A 48 -12.84 9.20 -10.66
C PRO A 48 -13.95 8.33 -10.05
N ASP A 49 -14.48 7.37 -10.83
CA ASP A 49 -15.57 6.46 -10.43
C ASP A 49 -15.21 4.99 -10.71
N GLU A 50 -13.91 4.67 -10.81
CA GLU A 50 -13.42 3.34 -11.16
C GLU A 50 -12.76 2.68 -9.93
N PRO A 51 -12.99 1.39 -9.66
CA PRO A 51 -12.32 0.68 -8.58
C PRO A 51 -10.81 0.57 -8.84
N VAL A 52 -10.01 1.28 -8.05
CA VAL A 52 -8.54 1.27 -8.14
C VAL A 52 -7.92 0.68 -6.88
N ILE A 53 -6.90 -0.16 -7.09
CA ILE A 53 -6.00 -0.65 -6.04
C ILE A 53 -4.59 -0.20 -6.41
N LEU A 54 -4.03 0.71 -5.62
CA LEU A 54 -2.64 1.15 -5.70
C LEU A 54 -1.84 0.40 -4.65
N LEU A 55 -0.87 -0.40 -5.06
CA LEU A 55 -0.13 -1.29 -4.17
C LEU A 55 1.36 -1.37 -4.49
N GLY A 56 2.15 -1.76 -3.49
CA GLY A 56 3.57 -2.05 -3.65
C GLY A 56 4.42 -1.49 -2.51
N ASP A 57 5.70 -1.28 -2.77
CA ASP A 57 6.64 -0.73 -1.80
C ASP A 57 6.63 0.81 -1.88
N TYR A 58 6.07 1.44 -0.85
CA TYR A 58 5.96 2.89 -0.71
C TYR A 58 7.25 3.51 -0.16
N ASN A 59 8.14 2.69 0.43
CA ASN A 59 9.40 3.11 1.03
C ASN A 59 9.27 4.21 2.11
N ASP A 60 8.09 4.34 2.70
CA ASP A 60 7.80 5.24 3.81
C ASP A 60 6.63 4.69 4.61
N GLU A 61 6.54 5.11 5.86
CA GLU A 61 5.41 4.78 6.71
C GLU A 61 4.22 5.72 6.39
N ILE A 62 3.01 5.19 6.46
CA ILE A 62 1.77 5.97 6.33
C ILE A 62 1.28 6.56 7.65
N THR A 63 1.96 6.21 8.74
CA THR A 63 1.71 6.72 10.09
C THR A 63 3.01 7.32 10.60
N SER A 64 3.02 8.61 10.90
CA SER A 64 4.17 9.29 11.50
C SER A 64 3.66 10.24 12.57
N ASP A 65 4.28 10.17 13.75
CA ASP A 65 3.90 10.98 14.91
C ASP A 65 4.51 12.39 14.87
N THR A 66 5.51 12.63 14.01
CA THR A 66 6.34 13.85 14.06
C THR A 66 6.26 14.73 12.82
N ASP A 67 6.01 14.15 11.65
CA ASP A 67 5.93 14.88 10.37
C ASP A 67 4.83 14.31 9.47
N PRO A 68 4.16 15.14 8.63
CA PRO A 68 3.22 14.64 7.65
C PRO A 68 3.94 13.73 6.65
N THR A 69 3.38 12.54 6.47
CA THR A 69 3.87 11.54 5.52
C THR A 69 3.73 12.05 4.08
N PRO A 70 4.60 11.61 3.13
CA PRO A 70 4.43 11.90 1.70
C PRO A 70 3.05 11.57 1.12
N PHE A 71 2.28 10.74 1.83
CA PHE A 71 0.96 10.24 1.42
C PHE A 71 -0.21 10.95 2.12
N GLN A 72 0.05 12.08 2.80
CA GLN A 72 -0.98 12.84 3.52
C GLN A 72 -2.16 13.25 2.61
N ASN A 73 -1.90 13.50 1.33
CA ASN A 73 -2.91 13.80 0.31
C ASN A 73 -3.96 12.69 0.13
N PHE A 74 -3.62 11.43 0.41
CA PHE A 74 -4.57 10.31 0.41
C PHE A 74 -5.21 10.11 1.79
N ILE A 75 -4.44 10.31 2.87
CA ILE A 75 -4.92 10.14 4.26
C ILE A 75 -5.98 11.18 4.61
N ASP A 76 -5.82 12.42 4.15
CA ASP A 76 -6.79 13.49 4.38
C ASP A 76 -8.07 13.30 3.57
N ASP A 77 -7.99 12.65 2.40
CA ASP A 77 -9.11 12.40 1.50
C ASP A 77 -9.82 11.07 1.80
N THR A 78 -10.28 10.94 3.04
CA THR A 78 -10.97 9.74 3.55
C THR A 78 -12.29 9.41 2.83
N VAL A 79 -12.84 10.37 2.07
CA VAL A 79 -14.06 10.17 1.29
C VAL A 79 -13.79 9.31 0.05
N ASN A 80 -12.61 9.48 -0.56
CA ASN A 80 -12.27 8.84 -1.83
C ASN A 80 -11.21 7.74 -1.67
N TYR A 81 -10.38 7.80 -0.62
CA TYR A 81 -9.23 6.91 -0.46
C TYR A 81 -9.13 6.30 0.94
N ARG A 82 -8.59 5.09 1.00
CA ARG A 82 -8.27 4.40 2.25
C ARG A 82 -7.06 3.49 2.06
N PHE A 83 -6.14 3.49 3.03
CA PHE A 83 -5.14 2.43 3.18
C PHE A 83 -5.81 1.21 3.82
N ALA A 84 -5.88 0.11 3.09
CA ALA A 84 -6.55 -1.12 3.53
C ALA A 84 -5.80 -1.83 4.67
N ASP A 85 -4.53 -1.50 4.85
CA ASP A 85 -3.57 -2.03 5.82
C ASP A 85 -3.28 -1.07 6.99
N TRP A 86 -4.10 -0.01 7.16
CA TRP A 86 -3.92 0.97 8.24
C TRP A 86 -3.81 0.34 9.64
N ASP A 87 -4.58 -0.71 9.91
CA ASP A 87 -4.56 -1.43 11.19
C ASP A 87 -3.26 -2.23 11.39
N ILE A 88 -2.55 -2.59 10.31
CA ILE A 88 -1.22 -3.20 10.38
C ILE A 88 -0.19 -2.12 10.71
N ALA A 89 -0.25 -0.96 10.03
CA ALA A 89 0.65 0.17 10.24
C ALA A 89 0.63 0.67 11.69
N THR A 90 -0.57 0.85 12.24
CA THR A 90 -0.78 1.30 13.63
C THR A 90 -0.73 0.17 14.67
N GLY A 91 -0.58 -1.07 14.22
CA GLY A 91 -0.65 -2.26 15.05
C GLY A 91 0.71 -2.76 15.55
N SER A 92 0.77 -4.07 15.81
CA SER A 92 2.01 -4.72 16.28
C SER A 92 3.07 -4.80 15.18
N ALA A 93 4.29 -4.37 15.49
CA ALA A 93 5.45 -4.53 14.62
C ALA A 93 5.74 -5.98 14.18
N SER A 94 5.22 -6.97 14.91
CA SER A 94 5.30 -8.37 14.51
C SER A 94 4.59 -8.66 13.18
N ASN A 95 3.68 -7.79 12.74
CA ASN A 95 2.93 -7.89 11.49
C ASN A 95 3.45 -6.93 10.41
N TRP A 96 4.47 -6.14 10.67
CA TRP A 96 5.00 -5.21 9.67
C TRP A 96 5.66 -5.93 8.50
N SER A 97 5.60 -5.28 7.34
CA SER A 97 6.05 -5.85 6.07
C SER A 97 7.57 -5.91 5.94
N TYR A 98 8.32 -5.05 6.62
CA TYR A 98 9.78 -5.06 6.58
C TYR A 98 10.36 -5.34 7.98
N PRO A 99 10.55 -6.61 8.37
CA PRO A 99 10.98 -6.95 9.73
C PRO A 99 12.49 -6.70 9.98
N SER A 100 13.32 -6.72 8.94
CA SER A 100 14.78 -6.56 9.06
C SER A 100 15.18 -5.15 9.50
N TRP A 101 14.40 -4.15 9.07
CA TRP A 101 14.42 -2.79 9.58
C TRP A 101 12.98 -2.49 9.98
N PRO A 102 12.61 -2.67 11.26
CA PRO A 102 11.21 -2.83 11.67
C PRO A 102 10.39 -1.61 11.25
N SER A 103 9.72 -1.72 10.13
CA SER A 103 8.82 -0.72 9.55
C SER A 103 7.80 -1.40 8.66
N HIS A 104 6.65 -0.74 8.49
CA HIS A 104 5.65 -1.17 7.52
C HIS A 104 5.64 -0.18 6.36
N ILE A 105 6.20 -0.59 5.23
CA ILE A 105 6.43 0.27 4.06
C ILE A 105 5.84 -0.30 2.76
N ASP A 106 5.26 -1.50 2.82
CA ASP A 106 4.51 -2.08 1.71
C ASP A 106 3.04 -1.83 1.98
N HIS A 107 2.39 -1.08 1.11
CA HIS A 107 1.03 -0.61 1.34
C HIS A 107 0.05 -0.93 0.22
N ILE A 108 -1.23 -0.96 0.60
CA ILE A 108 -2.35 -1.16 -0.32
C ILE A 108 -3.37 -0.04 -0.10
N LEU A 109 -3.38 0.93 -1.00
CA LEU A 109 -4.38 1.99 -1.07
C LEU A 109 -5.52 1.58 -2.01
N ILE A 110 -6.77 1.84 -1.60
CA ILE A 110 -7.97 1.56 -2.39
C ILE A 110 -8.83 2.82 -2.54
N THR A 111 -9.60 2.89 -3.63
CA THR A 111 -10.65 3.89 -3.82
C THR A 111 -11.98 3.46 -3.18
N ASN A 112 -12.91 4.42 -3.04
CA ASN A 112 -14.15 4.25 -2.30
C ASN A 112 -15.11 3.20 -2.86
N GLU A 113 -15.00 2.84 -4.16
CA GLU A 113 -15.77 1.76 -4.79
C GLU A 113 -15.45 0.38 -4.21
N LEU A 114 -14.36 0.26 -3.44
CA LEU A 114 -13.89 -0.99 -2.83
C LEU A 114 -14.03 -1.01 -1.31
N PHE A 115 -14.46 0.07 -0.65
CA PHE A 115 -14.46 0.17 0.81
C PHE A 115 -15.31 -0.89 1.50
N ASP A 116 -16.51 -1.13 0.99
CA ASP A 116 -17.46 -2.13 1.52
C ASP A 116 -17.08 -3.56 1.12
N LYS A 117 -16.08 -3.73 0.24
CA LYS A 117 -15.60 -5.03 -0.21
C LYS A 117 -14.46 -5.58 0.63
N VAL A 118 -13.82 -4.78 1.49
CA VAL A 118 -12.68 -5.24 2.29
C VAL A 118 -13.12 -6.27 3.32
N VAL A 119 -12.56 -7.48 3.22
CA VAL A 119 -12.78 -8.56 4.20
C VAL A 119 -11.69 -8.52 5.26
N VAL A 120 -10.44 -8.59 4.82
CA VAL A 120 -9.27 -8.63 5.70
C VAL A 120 -8.03 -8.18 4.94
N THR A 121 -7.13 -7.52 5.66
CA THR A 121 -5.77 -7.25 5.23
C THR A 121 -4.81 -7.89 6.22
N THR A 122 -3.78 -8.57 5.72
CA THR A 122 -2.82 -9.27 6.58
C THR A 122 -1.44 -9.36 5.94
N THR A 123 -0.42 -9.45 6.78
CA THR A 123 0.94 -9.71 6.35
C THR A 123 1.23 -11.19 6.46
N LEU A 124 1.63 -11.81 5.35
CA LEU A 124 2.06 -13.21 5.33
C LEU A 124 3.45 -13.32 5.96
N LYS A 125 3.73 -14.42 6.68
CA LYS A 125 5.02 -14.65 7.35
C LYS A 125 5.70 -15.93 6.84
N PRO A 126 6.11 -15.99 5.55
CA PRO A 126 6.67 -17.21 4.98
C PRO A 126 7.94 -17.71 5.69
N GLU A 127 8.68 -16.81 6.34
CA GLU A 127 9.87 -17.14 7.12
C GLU A 127 9.59 -18.10 8.29
N GLN A 128 8.35 -18.16 8.77
CA GLN A 128 7.93 -19.12 9.80
C GLN A 128 7.89 -20.56 9.28
N CYS A 129 7.67 -20.73 7.97
CA CYS A 129 7.61 -22.04 7.31
C CYS A 129 8.91 -22.38 6.56
N TYR A 130 9.63 -21.35 6.10
CA TYR A 130 10.88 -21.49 5.35
C TYR A 130 11.91 -20.50 5.86
N SER A 131 12.84 -20.97 6.69
CA SER A 131 13.88 -20.12 7.30
C SER A 131 14.82 -19.45 6.30
N GLY A 132 14.89 -19.95 5.06
CA GLY A 132 15.65 -19.33 3.97
C GLY A 132 14.96 -18.14 3.31
N TYR A 133 13.69 -17.86 3.64
CA TYR A 133 12.93 -16.78 3.01
C TYR A 133 13.62 -15.41 3.09
N PRO A 134 14.07 -14.93 4.28
CA PRO A 134 14.64 -13.58 4.42
C PRO A 134 15.91 -13.35 3.59
N SER A 135 16.68 -14.40 3.29
CA SER A 135 17.98 -14.29 2.62
C SER A 135 17.99 -14.80 1.18
N LEU A 136 17.04 -15.65 0.80
CA LEU A 136 17.01 -16.29 -0.54
C LEU A 136 15.80 -15.88 -1.38
N VAL A 137 14.74 -15.31 -0.77
CA VAL A 137 13.50 -14.95 -1.47
C VAL A 137 13.27 -13.45 -1.38
N SER A 138 13.08 -12.92 -0.17
CA SER A 138 12.89 -11.50 0.09
C SER A 138 13.04 -11.21 1.57
N ASP A 139 13.61 -10.06 1.89
CA ASP A 139 13.64 -9.45 3.21
C ASP A 139 12.33 -8.73 3.58
N HIS A 140 11.42 -8.54 2.62
CA HIS A 140 10.06 -8.06 2.82
C HIS A 140 9.05 -9.21 2.88
N ARG A 141 8.00 -9.00 3.65
CA ARG A 141 6.84 -9.87 3.77
C ARG A 141 5.73 -9.43 2.81
N PRO A 142 5.02 -10.36 2.17
CA PRO A 142 3.86 -10.02 1.34
C PRO A 142 2.73 -9.44 2.19
N VAL A 143 2.11 -8.37 1.71
CA VAL A 143 0.87 -7.81 2.26
C VAL A 143 -0.29 -8.27 1.37
N MET A 144 -1.29 -8.90 1.98
CA MET A 144 -2.43 -9.49 1.31
C MET A 144 -3.71 -8.73 1.66
N LEU A 145 -4.45 -8.33 0.63
CA LEU A 145 -5.82 -7.82 0.75
C LEU A 145 -6.81 -8.86 0.20
N GLN A 146 -7.82 -9.20 1.00
CA GLN A 146 -8.95 -10.02 0.57
C GLN A 146 -10.20 -9.15 0.39
N LEU A 147 -10.86 -9.29 -0.77
CA LEU A 147 -12.09 -8.60 -1.12
C LEU A 147 -13.27 -9.57 -1.31
N VAL A 148 -14.48 -9.16 -0.92
CA VAL A 148 -15.74 -9.81 -1.33
C VAL A 148 -16.25 -9.24 -2.65
N ARG A 149 -17.26 -9.91 -3.23
CA ARG A 149 -17.94 -9.44 -4.42
C ARG A 149 -18.78 -8.19 -4.15
#